data_AF-A0A6I3X7I6-F1
#
_entry.id   AF-A0A6I3X7I6-F1
#
_cell.length_a   1.000
_cell.length_b   1.000
_cell.length_c   1.000
_cell.angle_alpha   90.00
_cell.angle_beta   90.00
_cell.angle_gamma   90.00
#
_symmetry.space_group_name_H-M   'P 1'
#
loop_
_entity.id
_entity.type
_entity.pdbx_description
1 polymer ?
#
loop_
_entity_poly.entity_id
_entity_poly.type
_entity_poly.pdbx_seq_one_letter_code
_entity_poly.pdbx_strand_id
1 'polypeptide(L)' 'MNTVTMGFSGPAVCRIAGVTYRQLDYWARTNLVTPSVTAAQGSGSKRVYSYSDLIEVRVIKSLLDAGVSLPR' A
#
# COMPACT_ATOMS: atom_id res chain seq x y z
N MET A 1 4.58 -17.43 21.27
CA MET A 1 5.20 -17.47 19.92
C MET A 1 5.29 -16.05 19.42
N ASN A 2 6.50 -15.50 19.29
CA ASN A 2 6.72 -14.13 18.83
C ASN A 2 6.74 -14.15 17.29
N THR A 3 5.59 -13.97 16.63
CA THR A 3 5.55 -13.87 15.18
C THR A 3 6.12 -12.52 14.79
N VAL A 4 7.36 -12.47 14.31
CA VAL A 4 7.90 -11.27 13.68
C VAL A 4 7.09 -11.05 12.40
N THR A 5 6.07 -10.20 12.48
CA THR A 5 5.31 -9.78 11.29
C THR A 5 6.24 -8.92 10.44
N MET A 6 6.96 -9.56 9.52
CA MET A 6 7.76 -8.85 8.52
C MET A 6 6.81 -7.98 7.67
N GLY A 7 7.05 -6.68 7.68
CA GLY A 7 6.28 -5.70 6.93
C GLY A 7 7.10 -5.05 5.82
N PHE A 8 6.41 -4.54 4.80
CA PHE A 8 6.99 -3.88 3.64
C PHE A 8 6.95 -2.37 3.83
N SER A 9 8.08 -1.69 3.63
CA SER A 9 8.11 -0.23 3.58
C SER A 9 7.41 0.28 2.31
N GLY A 10 6.92 1.51 2.32
CA GLY A 10 6.35 2.14 1.12
C GLY A 10 7.23 2.00 -0.14
N PRO A 11 8.55 2.29 -0.08
CA PRO A 11 9.44 2.05 -1.22
C PRO A 11 9.53 0.58 -1.67
N ALA A 12 9.47 -0.37 -0.75
CA ALA A 12 9.44 -1.80 -1.10
C ALA A 12 8.13 -2.17 -1.80
N VAL A 13 6.99 -1.69 -1.30
CA VAL A 13 5.67 -1.87 -1.92
C VAL A 13 5.66 -1.31 -3.34
N CYS A 14 6.11 -0.07 -3.55
CA CYS A 14 6.18 0.56 -4.86
C CYS A 14 6.98 -0.29 -5.86
N ARG A 15 8.16 -0.79 -5.44
CA ARG A 15 9.02 -1.62 -6.28
C ARG A 15 8.38 -2.95 -6.63
N ILE A 16 7.76 -3.63 -5.67
CA ILE A 16 7.20 -4.97 -5.86
C ILE A 16 5.88 -4.93 -6.63
N ALA A 17 5.01 -3.97 -6.33
CA ALA A 17 3.71 -3.84 -6.98
C ALA A 17 3.74 -3.06 -8.30
N GLY A 18 4.86 -2.42 -8.64
CA GLY A 18 4.99 -1.64 -9.88
C GLY A 18 4.14 -0.37 -9.88
N VAL A 19 4.06 0.31 -8.73
CA VAL A 19 3.30 1.57 -8.55
C VAL A 19 4.23 2.70 -8.17
N THR A 20 3.85 3.93 -8.51
CA THR A 20 4.58 5.12 -8.06
C THR A 20 4.28 5.39 -6.59
N TYR A 21 5.22 6.06 -5.90
CA TYR A 21 5.00 6.47 -4.51
C TYR A 21 3.79 7.40 -4.36
N ARG A 22 3.51 8.24 -5.38
CA ARG A 22 2.34 9.13 -5.40
C ARG A 22 1.03 8.36 -5.48
N GLN A 23 0.96 7.30 -6.30
CA GLN A 23 -0.21 6.42 -6.35
C GLN A 23 -0.45 5.76 -4.99
N LEU A 24 0.60 5.18 -4.40
CA LEU A 24 0.52 4.54 -3.09
C LEU A 24 0.10 5.54 -1.99
N ASP A 25 0.67 6.74 -1.99
CA ASP A 25 0.30 7.78 -1.01
C ASP A 25 -1.14 8.26 -1.18
N TYR A 26 -1.57 8.45 -2.43
CA TYR A 26 -2.95 8.82 -2.73
C TYR A 26 -3.92 7.75 -2.24
N TRP A 27 -3.70 6.48 -2.58
CA TRP A 27 -4.57 5.37 -2.14
C TRP A 27 -4.60 5.23 -0.62
N ALA A 28 -3.47 5.48 0.05
CA ALA A 28 -3.42 5.50 1.51
C ALA A 28 -4.17 6.68 2.14
N ARG A 29 -4.13 7.86 1.51
CA ARG A 29 -4.89 9.04 1.96
C ARG A 29 -6.38 8.93 1.71
N THR A 30 -6.80 8.22 0.66
CA THR A 30 -8.22 8.01 0.33
C THR A 30 -8.78 6.71 0.94
N ASN A 31 -8.02 6.01 1.78
CA ASN A 31 -8.37 4.72 2.37
C ASN A 31 -8.74 3.63 1.35
N LEU A 32 -8.23 3.73 0.13
CA LEU A 32 -8.36 2.66 -0.86
C LEU A 32 -7.43 1.48 -0.51
N VAL A 33 -6.28 1.78 0.12
CA VAL A 33 -5.40 0.78 0.76
C VAL A 33 -4.89 1.37 2.07
N THR A 34 -5.09 0.71 3.19
CA THR A 34 -4.60 1.18 4.49
C THR A 34 -3.47 0.28 4.98
N PRO A 35 -2.27 0.82 5.31
CA PRO A 35 -1.20 0.02 5.91
C PRO A 35 -1.65 -0.57 7.25
N SER A 36 -1.66 -1.90 7.33
CA SER A 36 -2.19 -2.64 8.48
C SER A 36 -1.16 -2.91 9.57
N VAL A 37 0.15 -2.85 9.27
CA VAL A 37 1.22 -3.07 10.25
C VAL A 37 1.55 -1.78 11.01
N THR A 38 1.72 -0.67 10.30
CA THR A 38 1.96 0.63 10.93
C THR A 38 1.30 1.72 10.10
N ALA A 39 0.22 2.26 10.63
CA ALA A 39 -0.44 3.43 10.09
C ALA A 39 0.45 4.68 10.23
N ALA A 40 0.21 5.67 9.37
CA ALA A 40 0.86 6.97 9.54
C ALA A 40 0.24 7.69 10.75
N GLN A 41 1.05 8.05 11.75
CA GLN A 41 0.61 8.74 12.97
C GLN A 41 1.08 10.22 13.02
N GLY A 42 1.67 10.74 11.93
CA GLY A 42 2.10 12.13 11.85
C GLY A 42 3.09 12.40 10.71
N SER A 43 3.66 13.61 10.68
CA SER A 43 4.75 13.94 9.75
C SER A 43 5.97 13.06 10.07
N GLY A 44 6.49 12.33 9.08
CA GLY A 44 7.66 11.47 9.23
C GLY A 44 7.41 10.03 9.70
N SER A 45 6.17 9.65 10.06
CA SER A 45 5.87 8.26 10.39
C SER A 45 5.98 7.36 9.14
N LYS A 46 6.76 6.28 9.24
CA LYS A 46 6.93 5.33 8.13
C LYS A 46 5.74 4.38 8.09
N ARG A 47 5.00 4.38 6.98
CA ARG A 47 3.96 3.38 6.70
C ARG A 47 4.63 2.02 6.48
N VAL A 48 4.12 1.01 7.18
CA VAL A 48 4.52 -0.38 7.01
C VAL A 48 3.30 -1.19 6.63
N TYR A 49 3.43 -1.92 5.53
CA TYR A 49 2.38 -2.68 4.88
C TYR A 49 2.55 -4.17 5.16
N SER A 50 1.45 -4.90 5.36
CA SER A 50 1.49 -6.36 5.42
C SER A 50 1.68 -6.95 4.03
N TYR A 51 1.86 -8.28 3.95
CA TYR A 51 1.79 -8.99 2.67
C TYR A 51 0.41 -8.83 2.00
N SER A 52 -0.67 -8.83 2.78
CA SER A 52 -2.03 -8.66 2.25
C SER A 52 -2.22 -7.27 1.62
N ASP A 53 -1.77 -6.21 2.30
CA ASP A 53 -1.86 -4.84 1.76
C ASP A 53 -1.04 -4.73 0.45
N LEU A 54 0.14 -5.38 0.39
CA LEU A 54 0.95 -5.43 -0.82
C LEU A 54 0.21 -6.08 -1.99
N ILE A 55 -0.51 -7.19 -1.74
CA ILE A 55 -1.33 -7.86 -2.76
C ILE A 55 -2.49 -6.96 -3.18
N GLU A 56 -3.14 -6.28 -2.26
CA GLU A 56 -4.22 -5.32 -2.55
C GLU A 56 -3.75 -4.19 -3.48
N VAL A 57 -2.59 -3.59 -3.20
CA VAL A 57 -1.95 -2.58 -4.08
C VAL A 57 -1.75 -3.13 -5.50
N ARG A 58 -1.27 -4.37 -5.62
CA ARG A 58 -1.04 -5.01 -6.92
C ARG A 58 -2.33 -5.30 -7.67
N VAL A 59 -3.39 -5.72 -6.96
CA VAL A 59 -4.72 -5.94 -7.55
C VAL A 59 -5.30 -4.62 -8.05
N ILE A 60 -5.27 -3.56 -7.24
CA ILE A 60 -5.73 -2.22 -7.66
C ILE A 60 -4.99 -1.75 -8.91
N LYS A 61 -3.66 -1.89 -8.94
CA LYS A 61 -2.87 -1.56 -10.13
C LYS A 61 -3.33 -2.34 -11.35
N SER A 62 -3.54 -3.66 -11.23
CA SER A 62 -3.96 -4.50 -12.35
C SER A 62 -5.34 -4.12 -12.89
N LEU A 63 -6.28 -3.72 -12.01
CA LEU A 63 -7.61 -3.27 -12.41
C LEU A 63 -7.53 -1.93 -13.14
N LEU A 64 -6.74 -0.98 -12.62
CA LEU A 64 -6.51 0.31 -13.26
C LEU A 64 -5.85 0.17 -14.63
N ASP A 65 -4.87 -0.73 -14.76
CA ASP A 65 -4.22 -1.03 -16.03
C ASP A 65 -5.18 -1.65 -17.06
N ALA A 66 -6.16 -2.41 -16.59
CA ALA A 66 -7.23 -2.97 -17.41
C ALA A 66 -8.33 -1.94 -17.77
N GLY A 67 -8.20 -0.68 -17.35
CA GLY A 67 -9.14 0.40 -17.67
C GLY A 67 -10.33 0.50 -16.70
N VAL A 68 -10.32 -0.22 -15.58
CA VAL A 68 -11.34 -0.07 -14.54
C VAL A 68 -11.12 1.26 -13.81
N SER A 69 -12.17 2.06 -13.66
CA SER A 69 -12.12 3.28 -12.85
C SER A 69 -12.33 2.97 -11.37
N LEU A 70 -11.63 3.71 -10.51
CA LEU A 70 -11.86 3.63 -9.07
C LEU A 70 -13.18 4.32 -8.71
N PRO A 71 -14.00 3.74 -7.82
CA PRO A 71 -15.17 4.43 -7.28
C PRO A 71 -14.71 5.70 -6.56
N ARG A 72 -15.44 6.79 -6.79
CA ARG A 72 -15.21 8.09 -6.16
C ARG A 72 -15.75 8.13 -4.74
#